data_AF-A0A956Q7H8-F1
#
_entry.id   AF-A0A956Q7H8-F1
#
_cell.length_a   1.000
_cell.length_b   1.000
_cell.length_c   1.000
_cell.angle_alpha   90.00
_cell.angle_beta   90.00
_cell.angle_gamma   90.00
#
_symmetry.space_group_name_H-M   'P 1'
#
loop_
_entity.id
_entity.type
_entity.pdbx_description
1 polymer ?
#
loop_
_entity_poly.entity_id
_entity_poly.type
_entity_poly.pdbx_seq_one_letter_code
_entity_poly.pdbx_strand_id
1 'polypeptide(L)'
;MKDYHLRCTLLDTDVEVVRHLRMPGDMTLLDLHLALQASMQWENRHLHSFEIYGEAYGDPATVEGSNDERVPLWELLVDRPDFLYRYDFGDDWQMGIEILRPYAASCHYPMLLAAAGPAPPEDCGGIPAFEALLDPDHPEHKRMLEWVGGNFDFEEPDYRAIDRALEGFFPPDDPAPTLHVYKTDRLNIKQAMVAALLEEEPLPLSELARRLSLTGVNLAAGEESLAKSWRKQKPIVKNADGALELDRDCPEFAKIVEKLESHRAPMRFLVKRFPRDEGLEIVVVMSEPGGETLNLQSGPRDEELELLFSTVDEALQENERPEALVVDDRRLVDLLREHTGLPVESRRALPLVERGMETVENLLEGIDWSFEEIEREVLNYFLLTAASFALTAPWLEIEEDQLMLIEGLTRNPILLSLWGGETEQYGLAVFTDDRSASDVLAEREEAKPEALVTFLEGAEAVHLRDEIDDLDLHTLDVDVVPYCFTEHGAGTTKDFRLMTDLMAITFEFDLEGDSEQIVTLRDGREARVSWPTSPADLADATPRLKKPGRNDPCWCGSGKKYKQCHLDLDWD
;
A
#
# COMPACT_ATOMS: atom_id res chain seq x y z
N MET A 1 16.96 1.94 0.06
CA MET A 1 16.51 0.79 0.87
C MET A 1 15.18 0.32 0.29
N LYS A 2 14.72 -0.89 0.60
CA LYS A 2 13.44 -1.43 0.11
C LYS A 2 12.57 -1.77 1.33
N ASP A 3 11.26 -1.63 1.20
CA ASP A 3 10.33 -2.27 2.14
C ASP A 3 9.97 -3.65 1.59
N TYR A 4 9.45 -4.55 2.40
CA TYR A 4 9.13 -5.91 2.01
C TYR A 4 7.67 -6.23 2.30
N HIS A 5 6.97 -6.74 1.31
CA HIS A 5 5.68 -7.40 1.47
C HIS A 5 5.91 -8.83 1.94
N LEU A 6 5.51 -9.10 3.18
CA LEU A 6 5.57 -10.41 3.80
C LEU A 6 4.16 -11.01 3.85
N ARG A 7 4.02 -12.24 3.39
CA ARG A 7 2.84 -13.06 3.62
C ARG A 7 3.16 -14.04 4.74
N CYS A 8 2.42 -13.92 5.83
CA CYS A 8 2.65 -14.65 7.07
C CYS A 8 1.47 -15.61 7.29
N THR A 9 1.71 -16.92 7.13
CA THR A 9 0.67 -17.95 7.14
C THR A 9 0.82 -18.85 8.35
N LEU A 10 -0.24 -19.03 9.15
CA LEU A 10 -0.26 -20.03 10.22
C LEU A 10 -0.25 -21.43 9.62
N LEU A 11 0.67 -22.28 10.08
CA LEU A 11 0.87 -23.63 9.54
C LEU A 11 0.07 -24.67 10.32
N ASP A 12 -0.10 -25.83 9.70
CA ASP A 12 -0.69 -27.05 10.27
C ASP A 12 -2.14 -26.91 10.81
N THR A 13 -2.88 -25.90 10.34
CA THR A 13 -4.30 -25.67 10.64
C THR A 13 -5.18 -25.94 9.41
N ASP A 14 -6.38 -26.49 9.63
CA ASP A 14 -7.40 -26.69 8.58
C ASP A 14 -8.06 -25.37 8.11
N VAL A 15 -7.95 -24.30 8.90
CA VAL A 15 -8.45 -22.96 8.56
C VAL A 15 -7.29 -22.06 8.13
N GLU A 16 -7.48 -21.34 7.03
CA GLU A 16 -6.50 -20.37 6.51
C GLU A 16 -6.45 -19.15 7.43
N VAL A 17 -5.30 -18.95 8.09
CA VAL A 17 -5.00 -17.74 8.87
C VAL A 17 -3.76 -17.08 8.30
N VAL A 18 -3.94 -15.93 7.67
CA VAL A 18 -2.89 -15.22 6.92
C VAL A 18 -2.86 -13.74 7.30
N ARG A 19 -1.65 -13.18 7.43
CA ARG A 19 -1.41 -11.74 7.60
C ARG A 19 -0.46 -11.27 6.50
N HIS A 20 -0.79 -10.18 5.83
CA HIS A 20 0.09 -9.52 4.89
C HIS A 20 0.65 -8.28 5.56
N LEU A 21 1.96 -8.25 5.77
CA LEU A 21 2.66 -7.14 6.42
C LEU A 21 3.57 -6.44 5.42
N ARG A 22 3.59 -5.11 5.45
CA ARG A 22 4.65 -4.31 4.84
C ARG A 22 5.68 -3.98 5.92
N MET A 23 6.92 -4.36 5.72
CA MET A 23 8.01 -4.13 6.66
C MET A 23 9.12 -3.28 6.04
N PRO A 24 9.56 -2.18 6.67
CA PRO A 24 10.78 -1.48 6.27
C PRO A 24 11.99 -2.42 6.33
N GLY A 25 12.87 -2.35 5.33
CA GLY A 25 13.97 -3.31 5.24
C GLY A 25 15.01 -3.21 6.35
N ASP A 26 15.20 -2.04 6.96
CA ASP A 26 16.11 -1.80 8.08
C ASP A 26 15.57 -2.22 9.44
N MET A 27 14.28 -2.56 9.53
CA MET A 27 13.74 -3.20 10.72
C MET A 27 14.35 -4.56 10.94
N THR A 28 14.42 -4.95 12.21
CA THR A 28 15.05 -6.18 12.67
C THR A 28 14.09 -7.35 12.66
N LEU A 29 14.60 -8.56 12.88
CA LEU A 29 13.76 -9.72 13.14
C LEU A 29 12.95 -9.57 14.44
N LEU A 30 13.46 -8.84 15.44
CA LEU A 30 12.66 -8.52 16.62
C LEU A 30 11.45 -7.65 16.25
N ASP A 31 11.65 -6.66 15.38
CA ASP A 31 10.55 -5.80 14.91
C ASP A 31 9.53 -6.61 14.11
N LEU A 32 9.98 -7.53 13.25
CA LEU A 32 9.06 -8.47 12.58
C LEU A 32 8.28 -9.32 13.60
N HIS A 33 8.93 -9.78 14.66
CA HIS A 33 8.25 -10.52 15.72
C HIS A 33 7.15 -9.66 16.38
N LEU A 34 7.43 -8.41 16.74
CA LEU A 34 6.44 -7.52 17.35
C LEU A 34 5.29 -7.21 16.38
N ALA A 35 5.56 -7.04 15.09
CA ALA A 35 4.54 -6.86 14.06
C ALA A 35 3.64 -8.11 13.92
N LEU A 36 4.22 -9.31 13.99
CA LEU A 36 3.47 -10.57 14.01
C LEU A 36 2.59 -10.67 15.27
N GLN A 37 3.12 -10.32 16.44
CA GLN A 37 2.36 -10.28 17.70
C GLN A 37 1.15 -9.35 17.59
N ALA A 38 1.36 -8.12 17.09
CA ALA A 38 0.28 -7.17 16.86
C ALA A 38 -0.78 -7.72 15.89
N SER A 39 -0.35 -8.26 14.75
CA SER A 39 -1.26 -8.77 13.71
C SER A 39 -2.05 -10.03 14.09
N MET A 40 -1.51 -10.81 15.03
CA MET A 40 -2.18 -11.98 15.60
C MET A 40 -2.92 -11.64 16.90
N GLN A 41 -2.87 -10.37 17.35
CA GLN A 41 -3.42 -9.91 18.63
C GLN A 41 -2.92 -10.74 19.82
N TRP A 42 -1.67 -11.19 19.73
CA TRP A 42 -0.98 -11.91 20.79
C TRP A 42 -0.32 -10.95 21.78
N GLU A 43 -0.08 -11.45 22.98
CA GLU A 43 0.32 -10.64 24.12
C GLU A 43 1.85 -10.58 24.34
N ASN A 44 2.63 -11.23 23.47
CA ASN A 44 4.08 -11.32 23.56
C ASN A 44 4.58 -11.78 24.95
N ARG A 45 3.95 -12.84 25.49
CA ARG A 45 4.26 -13.40 26.82
C ARG A 45 5.16 -14.63 26.78
N HIS A 46 5.41 -15.17 25.59
CA HIS A 46 6.08 -16.45 25.40
C HIS A 46 7.36 -16.32 24.58
N LEU A 47 8.15 -17.40 24.54
CA LEU A 47 9.38 -17.45 23.75
C LEU A 47 9.05 -17.51 22.26
N HIS A 48 9.93 -16.92 21.45
CA HIS A 48 9.86 -16.99 20.00
C HIS A 48 11.22 -17.33 19.38
N SER A 49 11.19 -17.73 18.11
CA SER A 49 12.38 -17.88 17.27
C SER A 49 12.04 -17.81 15.79
N PHE A 50 13.00 -17.38 14.97
CA PHE A 50 12.98 -17.57 13.52
C PHE A 50 13.96 -18.67 13.11
N GLU A 51 13.63 -19.43 12.08
CA GLU A 51 14.56 -20.36 11.43
C GLU A 51 14.74 -19.95 9.97
N ILE A 52 15.93 -19.45 9.64
CA ILE A 52 16.28 -18.90 8.33
C ILE A 52 17.55 -19.59 7.85
N TYR A 53 17.50 -20.23 6.68
CA TYR A 53 18.62 -21.01 6.13
C TYR A 53 19.20 -22.08 7.08
N GLY A 54 18.37 -22.62 7.98
CA GLY A 54 18.79 -23.61 8.98
C GLY A 54 19.58 -23.03 10.16
N GLU A 55 19.61 -21.70 10.31
CA GLU A 55 20.07 -21.02 11.51
C GLU A 55 18.87 -20.48 12.31
N ALA A 56 18.94 -20.58 13.62
CA ALA A 56 17.94 -20.05 14.54
C ALA A 56 18.28 -18.61 14.93
N TYR A 57 17.27 -17.76 15.01
CA TYR A 57 17.35 -16.37 15.45
C TYR A 57 16.33 -16.13 16.56
N GLY A 58 16.71 -15.38 17.60
CA GLY A 58 15.83 -15.06 18.73
C GLY A 58 16.62 -14.43 19.88
N ASP A 59 15.97 -14.27 21.04
CA ASP A 59 16.64 -13.73 22.23
C ASP A 59 17.83 -14.64 22.61
N PRO A 60 19.08 -14.13 22.63
CA PRO A 60 20.27 -14.90 22.98
C PRO A 60 20.26 -15.52 24.38
N ALA A 61 19.39 -15.03 25.28
CA ALA A 61 19.20 -15.61 26.61
C ALA A 61 18.42 -16.93 26.57
N THR A 62 17.65 -17.18 25.51
CA THR A 62 16.69 -18.28 25.43
C THR A 62 16.84 -19.16 24.19
N VAL A 63 17.38 -18.61 23.10
CA VAL A 63 17.63 -19.31 21.82
C VAL A 63 19.13 -19.42 21.56
N GLU A 64 19.60 -20.63 21.28
CA GLU A 64 20.98 -20.87 20.85
C GLU A 64 21.10 -20.55 19.36
N GLY A 65 21.56 -19.34 19.03
CA GLY A 65 21.58 -18.85 17.65
C GLY A 65 22.01 -17.39 17.53
N SER A 66 21.55 -16.73 16.49
CA SER A 66 21.81 -15.32 16.21
C SER A 66 20.80 -14.41 16.92
N ASN A 67 21.24 -13.22 17.33
CA ASN A 67 20.39 -12.25 18.03
C ASN A 67 19.47 -11.54 17.03
N ASP A 68 18.16 -11.70 17.18
CA ASP A 68 17.14 -11.10 16.32
C ASP A 68 17.06 -9.56 16.42
N GLU A 69 17.41 -8.96 17.56
CA GLU A 69 17.48 -7.50 17.77
C GLU A 69 18.54 -6.79 16.93
N ARG A 70 19.46 -7.55 16.31
CA ARG A 70 20.63 -6.99 15.62
C ARG A 70 20.66 -7.26 14.13
N VAL A 71 19.75 -8.08 13.65
CA VAL A 71 19.78 -8.54 12.26
C VAL A 71 18.63 -7.85 11.52
N PRO A 72 18.94 -6.87 10.66
CA PRO A 72 17.92 -6.21 9.85
C PRO A 72 17.42 -7.16 8.75
N LEU A 73 16.17 -6.96 8.35
CA LEU A 73 15.51 -7.76 7.32
C LEU A 73 16.29 -7.72 6.00
N TRP A 74 16.78 -6.56 5.57
CA TRP A 74 17.52 -6.45 4.31
C TRP A 74 18.80 -7.32 4.25
N GLU A 75 19.42 -7.67 5.39
CA GLU A 75 20.60 -8.55 5.42
C GLU A 75 20.24 -10.02 5.15
N LEU A 76 19.04 -10.43 5.57
CA LEU A 76 18.57 -11.82 5.48
C LEU A 76 17.76 -12.09 4.21
N LEU A 77 17.09 -11.05 3.70
CA LEU A 77 16.06 -11.16 2.66
C LEU A 77 16.59 -10.88 1.23
N VAL A 78 17.92 -10.87 1.05
CA VAL A 78 18.58 -10.61 -0.25
C VAL A 78 18.18 -11.63 -1.32
N ASP A 79 18.02 -12.89 -0.93
CA ASP A 79 17.73 -14.02 -1.84
C ASP A 79 16.26 -14.51 -1.72
N ARG A 80 15.39 -13.75 -1.04
CA ARG A 80 13.99 -14.08 -0.73
C ARG A 80 13.76 -15.52 -0.24
N PRO A 81 14.39 -15.96 0.87
CA PRO A 81 14.01 -17.23 1.46
C PRO A 81 12.62 -17.15 2.07
N ASP A 82 11.85 -18.22 1.92
CA ASP A 82 10.77 -18.50 2.87
C ASP A 82 11.42 -18.94 4.18
N PHE A 83 10.88 -18.46 5.30
CA PHE A 83 11.41 -18.81 6.61
C PHE A 83 10.32 -19.07 7.63
N LEU A 84 10.69 -19.76 8.71
CA LEU A 84 9.76 -20.17 9.74
C LEU A 84 9.85 -19.21 10.92
N TYR A 85 8.71 -18.74 11.40
CA TYR A 85 8.56 -18.08 12.70
C TYR A 85 7.86 -19.05 13.65
N ARG A 86 8.35 -19.13 14.88
CA ARG A 86 7.77 -19.96 15.94
C ARG A 86 7.50 -19.11 17.17
N TYR A 87 6.31 -19.24 17.74
CA TYR A 87 5.88 -18.54 18.96
C TYR A 87 5.24 -19.52 19.94
N ASP A 88 5.50 -19.28 21.23
CA ASP A 88 5.10 -20.14 22.33
C ASP A 88 5.51 -21.60 22.13
N PHE A 89 6.69 -21.98 22.62
CA PHE A 89 7.18 -23.36 22.47
C PHE A 89 6.35 -24.40 23.23
N GLY A 90 5.38 -23.97 24.06
CA GLY A 90 4.38 -24.84 24.65
C GLY A 90 3.28 -25.21 23.65
N ASP A 91 2.58 -24.20 23.13
CA ASP A 91 1.46 -24.35 22.18
C ASP A 91 1.93 -24.58 20.73
N ASP A 92 3.18 -24.28 20.45
CA ASP A 92 3.92 -24.52 19.21
C ASP A 92 3.34 -23.82 17.97
N TRP A 93 3.00 -22.55 18.09
CA TRP A 93 2.52 -21.76 16.95
C TRP A 93 3.64 -21.59 15.93
N GLN A 94 3.40 -22.03 14.70
CA GLN A 94 4.34 -21.95 13.60
C GLN A 94 3.73 -21.15 12.45
N MET A 95 4.47 -20.15 11.97
CA MET A 95 4.07 -19.34 10.81
C MET A 95 5.13 -19.41 9.72
N GLY A 96 4.71 -19.71 8.50
CA GLY A 96 5.55 -19.57 7.31
C GLY A 96 5.54 -18.11 6.86
N ILE A 97 6.73 -17.53 6.69
CA ILE A 97 6.92 -16.16 6.21
C ILE A 97 7.48 -16.22 4.79
N GLU A 98 6.67 -15.78 3.84
CA GLU A 98 6.99 -15.71 2.41
C GLU A 98 7.20 -14.24 2.02
N ILE A 99 8.24 -13.95 1.25
CA ILE A 99 8.50 -12.60 0.74
C ILE A 99 7.93 -12.48 -0.66
N LEU A 100 6.79 -11.80 -0.78
CA LEU A 100 6.12 -11.65 -2.07
C LEU A 100 6.88 -10.67 -2.97
N ARG A 101 7.17 -9.45 -2.49
CA ARG A 101 7.89 -8.43 -3.27
C ARG A 101 8.50 -7.33 -2.42
N PRO A 102 9.56 -6.66 -2.91
CA PRO A 102 10.05 -5.43 -2.31
C PRO A 102 9.35 -4.19 -2.87
N TYR A 103 9.09 -3.18 -2.03
CA TYR A 103 8.65 -1.84 -2.42
C TYR A 103 9.81 -0.85 -2.43
N ALA A 104 9.63 0.29 -3.11
CA ALA A 104 10.44 1.46 -2.81
C ALA A 104 10.24 1.83 -1.33
N ALA A 105 11.33 2.11 -0.61
CA ALA A 105 11.22 2.47 0.80
C ALA A 105 10.41 3.76 0.96
N SER A 106 9.23 3.64 1.55
CA SER A 106 8.33 4.77 1.81
C SER A 106 7.65 4.70 3.18
N CYS A 107 7.87 3.62 3.93
CA CYS A 107 7.32 3.44 5.28
C CYS A 107 8.47 3.39 6.28
N HIS A 108 8.26 3.97 7.46
CA HIS A 108 9.21 3.93 8.58
C HIS A 108 8.80 2.94 9.67
N TYR A 109 7.62 2.33 9.54
CA TYR A 109 7.03 1.37 10.48
C TYR A 109 6.26 0.27 9.74
N PRO A 110 5.96 -0.86 10.41
CA PRO A 110 5.19 -1.94 9.82
C PRO A 110 3.74 -1.55 9.58
N MET A 111 3.15 -2.06 8.50
CA MET A 111 1.73 -1.87 8.20
C MET A 111 1.04 -3.20 7.92
N LEU A 112 -0.18 -3.37 8.41
CA LEU A 112 -1.06 -4.44 7.97
C LEU A 112 -1.66 -4.07 6.61
N LEU A 113 -1.41 -4.90 5.59
CA LEU A 113 -1.94 -4.70 4.24
C LEU A 113 -3.26 -5.44 4.03
N ALA A 114 -3.35 -6.65 4.58
CA ALA A 114 -4.51 -7.53 4.51
C ALA A 114 -4.40 -8.62 5.58
N ALA A 115 -5.53 -9.17 6.00
CA ALA A 115 -5.61 -10.30 6.90
C ALA A 115 -6.78 -11.21 6.51
N ALA A 116 -6.60 -12.52 6.68
CA ALA A 116 -7.63 -13.52 6.48
C ALA A 116 -7.66 -14.49 7.67
N GLY A 117 -8.86 -14.86 8.10
CA GLY A 117 -9.10 -15.85 9.15
C GLY A 117 -8.82 -15.35 10.58
N PRO A 118 -9.49 -15.94 11.57
CA PRO A 118 -9.35 -15.55 12.97
C PRO A 118 -7.95 -15.87 13.49
N ALA A 119 -7.43 -15.01 14.37
CA ALA A 119 -6.19 -15.32 15.09
C ALA A 119 -6.48 -16.32 16.23
N PRO A 120 -5.60 -17.31 16.48
CA PRO A 120 -5.72 -18.17 17.65
C PRO A 120 -5.64 -17.33 18.94
N PRO A 121 -6.54 -17.55 19.93
CA PRO A 121 -6.39 -16.90 21.23
C PRO A 121 -5.07 -17.30 21.89
N GLU A 122 -4.44 -16.36 22.60
CA GLU A 122 -3.28 -16.64 23.45
C GLU A 122 -3.60 -17.78 24.43
N ASP A 123 -2.64 -18.67 24.70
CA ASP A 123 -2.75 -19.77 25.66
C ASP A 123 -3.91 -20.76 25.40
N CYS A 124 -4.46 -20.84 24.19
CA CYS A 124 -5.62 -21.70 23.94
C CYS A 124 -5.29 -23.21 23.97
N GLY A 125 -4.01 -23.60 23.92
CA GLY A 125 -3.57 -24.99 23.93
C GLY A 125 -3.18 -25.50 22.53
N GLY A 126 -2.65 -24.62 21.69
CA GLY A 126 -2.17 -24.94 20.34
C GLY A 126 -3.27 -25.27 19.33
N ILE A 127 -2.84 -25.75 18.16
CA ILE A 127 -3.69 -26.04 17.00
C ILE A 127 -4.91 -26.91 17.35
N PRO A 128 -4.79 -28.05 18.07
CA PRO A 128 -5.95 -28.91 18.32
C PRO A 128 -7.06 -28.22 19.11
N ALA A 129 -6.71 -27.31 20.02
CA ALA A 129 -7.68 -26.57 20.80
C ALA A 129 -8.29 -25.42 20.00
N PHE A 130 -7.50 -24.79 19.13
CA PHE A 130 -7.97 -23.77 18.21
C PHE A 130 -8.94 -24.35 17.16
N GLU A 131 -8.62 -25.45 16.50
CA GLU A 131 -9.53 -26.11 15.56
C GLU A 131 -10.81 -26.59 16.25
N ALA A 132 -10.69 -27.12 17.48
CA ALA A 132 -11.85 -27.45 18.30
C ALA A 132 -12.73 -26.23 18.62
N LEU A 133 -12.13 -25.04 18.80
CA LEU A 133 -12.86 -23.80 18.98
C LEU A 133 -13.61 -23.43 17.69
N LEU A 134 -12.98 -23.58 16.52
CA LEU A 134 -13.58 -23.17 15.24
C LEU A 134 -14.64 -24.14 14.69
N ASP A 135 -14.59 -25.44 15.02
CA ASP A 135 -15.55 -26.43 14.53
C ASP A 135 -16.75 -26.61 15.49
N PRO A 136 -17.97 -26.14 15.15
CA PRO A 136 -19.14 -26.25 16.02
C PRO A 136 -19.59 -27.69 16.31
N ASP A 137 -19.21 -28.64 15.45
CA ASP A 137 -19.51 -30.07 15.60
C ASP A 137 -18.44 -30.79 16.45
N HIS A 138 -17.33 -30.13 16.78
CA HIS A 138 -16.26 -30.73 17.57
C HIS A 138 -16.71 -30.95 19.03
N PRO A 139 -16.42 -32.12 19.66
CA PRO A 139 -16.87 -32.42 21.02
C PRO A 139 -16.44 -31.42 22.10
N GLU A 140 -15.29 -30.78 21.91
CA GLU A 140 -14.75 -29.77 22.85
C GLU A 140 -15.17 -28.32 22.50
N HIS A 141 -15.86 -28.09 21.37
CA HIS A 141 -16.21 -26.73 20.91
C HIS A 141 -16.89 -25.89 21.98
N LYS A 142 -17.96 -26.43 22.57
CA LYS A 142 -18.71 -25.71 23.60
C LYS A 142 -17.83 -25.32 24.79
N ARG A 143 -16.89 -26.19 25.19
CA ARG A 143 -15.98 -25.93 26.29
C ARG A 143 -14.97 -24.84 25.93
N MET A 144 -14.42 -24.90 24.71
CA MET A 144 -13.49 -23.89 24.21
C MET A 144 -14.18 -22.53 24.06
N LEU A 145 -15.40 -22.50 23.54
CA LEU A 145 -16.21 -21.30 23.42
C LEU A 145 -16.52 -20.69 24.80
N GLU A 146 -16.88 -21.52 25.79
CA GLU A 146 -17.04 -21.05 27.18
C GLU A 146 -15.73 -20.51 27.77
N TRP A 147 -14.58 -21.11 27.43
CA TRP A 147 -13.26 -20.69 27.92
C TRP A 147 -12.83 -19.32 27.36
N VAL A 148 -13.07 -19.04 26.07
CA VAL A 148 -12.85 -17.71 25.46
C VAL A 148 -13.90 -16.67 25.87
N GLY A 149 -14.80 -17.00 26.80
CA GLY A 149 -15.81 -16.07 27.33
C GLY A 149 -17.15 -16.06 26.59
N GLY A 150 -17.37 -17.00 25.68
CA GLY A 150 -18.64 -17.22 24.97
C GLY A 150 -18.86 -16.32 23.76
N ASN A 151 -17.92 -15.43 23.46
CA ASN A 151 -17.98 -14.51 22.32
C ASN A 151 -16.60 -14.51 21.63
N PHE A 152 -16.48 -15.28 20.56
CA PHE A 152 -15.29 -15.33 19.72
C PHE A 152 -15.71 -14.98 18.30
N ASP A 153 -14.94 -14.11 17.65
CA ASP A 153 -15.17 -13.78 16.25
C ASP A 153 -14.54 -14.88 15.37
N PHE A 154 -15.40 -15.59 14.63
CA PHE A 154 -15.00 -16.75 13.85
C PHE A 154 -14.63 -16.40 12.41
N GLU A 155 -14.94 -15.18 11.96
CA GLU A 155 -14.91 -14.87 10.53
C GLU A 155 -13.90 -13.77 10.20
N GLU A 156 -13.67 -12.77 11.09
CA GLU A 156 -12.92 -11.58 10.70
C GLU A 156 -11.78 -11.12 11.63
N PRO A 157 -10.62 -10.71 11.07
CA PRO A 157 -9.60 -9.96 11.79
C PRO A 157 -10.09 -8.55 12.19
N ASP A 158 -9.89 -8.14 13.44
CA ASP A 158 -10.11 -6.74 13.86
C ASP A 158 -8.93 -5.86 13.42
N TYR A 159 -9.02 -5.32 12.19
CA TYR A 159 -8.00 -4.44 11.61
C TYR A 159 -7.67 -3.25 12.50
N ARG A 160 -8.68 -2.61 13.12
CA ARG A 160 -8.46 -1.46 14.01
C ARG A 160 -7.71 -1.83 15.28
N ALA A 161 -7.99 -3.00 15.85
CA ALA A 161 -7.23 -3.49 16.99
C ALA A 161 -5.79 -3.80 16.61
N ILE A 162 -5.57 -4.37 15.43
CA ILE A 162 -4.23 -4.66 14.91
C ILE A 162 -3.45 -3.37 14.64
N ASP A 163 -4.04 -2.39 13.96
CA ASP A 163 -3.36 -1.13 13.65
C ASP A 163 -2.98 -0.37 14.93
N ARG A 164 -3.89 -0.29 15.92
CA ARG A 164 -3.56 0.27 17.23
C ARG A 164 -2.46 -0.48 17.95
N ALA A 165 -2.41 -1.80 17.82
CA ALA A 165 -1.34 -2.61 18.41
C ALA A 165 0.00 -2.33 17.70
N LEU A 166 0.01 -2.23 16.36
CA LEU A 166 1.17 -1.84 15.57
C LEU A 166 1.68 -0.45 15.97
N GLU A 167 0.81 0.56 16.03
CA GLU A 167 1.17 1.91 16.52
C GLU A 167 1.71 1.89 17.96
N GLY A 168 1.22 0.98 18.80
CA GLY A 168 1.70 0.81 20.17
C GLY A 168 3.12 0.26 20.27
N PHE A 169 3.48 -0.70 19.40
CA PHE A 169 4.83 -1.27 19.32
C PHE A 169 5.79 -0.38 18.54
N PHE A 170 5.28 0.30 17.51
CA PHE A 170 5.99 1.16 16.59
C PHE A 170 5.33 2.54 16.59
N PRO A 171 5.46 3.30 17.69
CA PRO A 171 5.00 4.67 17.67
C PRO A 171 5.70 5.37 16.50
N PRO A 172 4.98 6.13 15.65
CA PRO A 172 5.61 6.87 14.59
C PRO A 172 6.66 7.80 15.22
N ASP A 173 7.93 7.43 15.07
CA ASP A 173 9.05 8.32 15.33
C ASP A 173 8.96 9.46 14.31
N ASP A 174 9.11 10.69 14.80
CA ASP A 174 9.35 11.90 14.00
C ASP A 174 10.31 11.51 12.84
N PRO A 175 9.93 11.67 11.56
CA PRO A 175 10.61 11.03 10.46
C PRO A 175 12.07 11.45 10.46
N ALA A 176 12.96 10.48 10.71
CA ALA A 176 14.38 10.74 10.74
C ALA A 176 14.78 11.38 9.40
N PRO A 177 15.35 12.60 9.40
CA PRO A 177 15.61 13.30 8.16
C PRO A 177 16.70 12.55 7.40
N THR A 178 16.30 12.09 6.23
CA THR A 178 17.14 11.44 5.24
C THR A 178 17.55 12.51 4.22
N LEU A 179 18.69 12.30 3.51
CA LEU A 179 19.25 13.21 2.48
C LEU A 179 18.34 13.44 1.24
N HIS A 180 17.06 13.17 1.37
CA HIS A 180 15.96 13.23 0.42
C HIS A 180 15.89 14.54 -0.37
N VAL A 181 16.29 15.64 0.27
CA VAL A 181 16.39 16.97 -0.34
C VAL A 181 17.43 17.04 -1.46
N TYR A 182 18.38 16.09 -1.52
CA TYR A 182 19.49 16.10 -2.48
C TYR A 182 19.51 14.88 -3.39
N LYS A 183 19.95 15.07 -4.63
CA LYS A 183 20.26 13.99 -5.58
C LYS A 183 21.52 13.25 -5.13
N THR A 184 21.34 12.26 -4.25
CA THR A 184 22.41 11.54 -3.54
C THR A 184 23.38 10.81 -4.48
N ASP A 185 22.91 10.37 -5.64
CA ASP A 185 23.71 9.80 -6.73
C ASP A 185 24.79 10.76 -7.28
N ARG A 186 24.61 12.07 -7.05
CA ARG A 186 25.54 13.13 -7.48
C ARG A 186 26.38 13.70 -6.36
N LEU A 187 26.14 13.30 -5.11
CA LEU A 187 26.91 13.76 -3.96
C LEU A 187 28.21 12.95 -3.83
N ASN A 188 29.32 13.64 -3.61
CA ASN A 188 30.50 12.97 -3.07
C ASN A 188 30.38 12.83 -1.55
N ILE A 189 31.20 11.95 -0.95
CA ILE A 189 31.15 11.63 0.49
C ILE A 189 31.23 12.87 1.38
N LYS A 190 31.97 13.91 0.98
CA LYS A 190 32.09 15.16 1.73
C LYS A 190 30.77 15.93 1.75
N GLN A 191 30.13 16.01 0.58
CA GLN A 191 28.85 16.69 0.41
C GLN A 191 27.75 15.95 1.17
N ALA A 192 27.70 14.62 1.05
CA ALA A 192 26.73 13.79 1.75
C ALA A 192 26.86 13.93 3.28
N MET A 193 28.09 13.91 3.82
CA MET A 193 28.31 14.11 5.26
C MET A 193 27.88 15.51 5.74
N VAL A 194 28.16 16.55 4.95
CA VAL A 194 27.74 17.92 5.29
C VAL A 194 26.23 18.06 5.22
N ALA A 195 25.59 17.47 4.20
CA ALA A 195 24.14 17.50 4.06
C ALA A 195 23.44 16.79 5.23
N ALA A 196 23.94 15.64 5.68
CA ALA A 196 23.34 14.90 6.79
C ALA A 196 23.48 15.65 8.12
N LEU A 197 24.56 16.43 8.28
CA LEU A 197 24.78 17.30 9.43
C LEU A 197 24.02 18.64 9.34
N LEU A 198 23.57 19.05 8.14
CA LEU A 198 22.69 20.22 7.98
C LEU A 198 21.26 19.90 8.39
N GLU A 199 20.82 18.67 8.13
CA GLU A 199 19.52 18.14 8.56
C GLU A 199 19.44 17.99 10.07
N GLU A 200 20.49 17.46 10.69
CA GLU A 200 20.55 17.34 12.13
C GLU A 200 21.98 17.39 12.62
N GLU A 201 22.23 18.20 13.65
CA GLU A 201 23.49 18.22 14.36
C GLU A 201 23.26 18.68 15.81
N PRO A 202 24.09 18.24 16.77
CA PRO A 202 25.25 17.38 16.58
C PRO A 202 24.90 15.88 16.49
N LEU A 203 25.51 15.14 15.56
CA LEU A 203 25.24 13.71 15.34
C LEU A 203 26.36 12.79 15.82
N PRO A 204 26.05 11.69 16.52
CA PRO A 204 27.01 10.61 16.73
C PRO A 204 27.55 10.07 15.40
N LEU A 205 28.81 9.61 15.39
CA LEU A 205 29.42 9.02 14.20
C LEU A 205 28.63 7.81 13.68
N SER A 206 28.08 7.00 14.58
CA SER A 206 27.24 5.84 14.28
C SER A 206 25.97 6.25 13.55
N GLU A 207 25.31 7.32 13.99
CA GLU A 207 24.07 7.83 13.38
C GLU A 207 24.35 8.48 12.02
N LEU A 208 25.44 9.25 11.92
CA LEU A 208 25.89 9.78 10.62
C LEU A 208 26.21 8.65 9.63
N ALA A 209 26.84 7.56 10.10
CA ALA A 209 27.13 6.40 9.27
C ALA A 209 25.85 5.69 8.82
N ARG A 210 24.87 5.54 9.73
CA ARG A 210 23.55 5.00 9.44
C ARG A 210 22.87 5.81 8.34
N ARG A 211 22.71 7.12 8.52
CA ARG A 211 22.08 8.02 7.52
C ARG A 211 22.71 7.93 6.14
N LEU A 212 24.04 7.98 6.05
CA LEU A 212 24.74 7.91 4.77
C LEU A 212 24.61 6.54 4.08
N SER A 213 24.39 5.46 4.84
CA SER A 213 24.16 4.14 4.26
C SER A 213 22.78 4.01 3.60
N LEU A 214 21.79 4.79 4.07
CA LEU A 214 20.43 4.77 3.53
C LEU A 214 20.31 5.46 2.16
N THR A 215 21.28 6.31 1.82
CA THR A 215 21.13 7.29 0.74
C THR A 215 21.72 6.83 -0.60
N GLY A 216 22.22 5.60 -0.69
CA GLY A 216 22.77 5.01 -1.92
C GLY A 216 24.09 5.65 -2.41
N VAL A 217 24.65 6.60 -1.65
CA VAL A 217 25.99 7.14 -1.91
C VAL A 217 26.97 5.97 -1.85
N ASN A 218 27.81 5.81 -2.88
CA ASN A 218 28.81 4.74 -2.92
C ASN A 218 29.87 4.96 -1.81
N LEU A 219 29.52 4.52 -0.62
CA LEU A 219 30.39 4.49 0.53
C LEU A 219 31.25 3.24 0.36
N ALA A 220 32.45 3.41 -0.17
CA ALA A 220 33.54 2.47 0.12
C ALA A 220 33.93 2.48 1.63
N ALA A 221 33.00 2.82 2.53
CA ALA A 221 33.27 3.39 3.82
C ALA A 221 32.11 3.17 4.81
N GLY A 222 32.06 2.01 5.46
CA GLY A 222 31.32 1.86 6.71
C GLY A 222 31.86 2.77 7.83
N GLU A 223 31.32 2.65 9.04
CA GLU A 223 31.65 3.49 10.21
C GLU A 223 33.16 3.64 10.45
N GLU A 224 33.94 2.56 10.29
CA GLU A 224 35.41 2.58 10.44
C GLU A 224 36.14 3.49 9.45
N SER A 225 35.60 3.64 8.25
CA SER A 225 36.19 4.45 7.19
C SER A 225 35.77 5.91 7.34
N LEU A 226 34.52 6.16 7.75
CA LEU A 226 34.07 7.49 8.18
C LEU A 226 34.91 7.99 9.36
N ALA A 227 35.17 7.15 10.38
CA ALA A 227 36.03 7.44 11.53
C ALA A 227 37.43 7.96 11.15
N LYS A 228 37.96 7.51 10.01
CA LYS A 228 39.28 7.88 9.47
C LYS A 228 39.20 9.08 8.50
N SER A 229 38.04 9.30 7.87
CA SER A 229 37.83 10.27 6.81
C SER A 229 37.35 11.63 7.33
N TRP A 230 36.41 11.66 8.29
CA TRP A 230 35.77 12.91 8.76
C TRP A 230 36.78 13.96 9.26
N ARG A 231 37.87 13.51 9.91
CA ARG A 231 38.94 14.39 10.43
C ARG A 231 39.67 15.20 9.36
N LYS A 232 39.57 14.79 8.09
CA LYS A 232 40.19 15.46 6.93
C LYS A 232 39.18 16.32 6.16
N GLN A 233 37.91 16.31 6.57
CA GLN A 233 36.77 16.82 5.82
C GLN A 233 36.26 18.12 6.46
N LYS A 234 36.97 19.24 6.28
CA LYS A 234 36.40 20.57 6.62
C LYS A 234 35.08 20.78 5.87
N PRO A 235 33.97 21.22 6.48
CA PRO A 235 33.87 21.94 7.76
C PRO A 235 33.49 21.07 8.98
N ILE A 236 33.63 19.75 8.93
CA ILE A 236 33.13 18.87 10.00
C ILE A 236 34.11 18.88 11.19
N VAL A 237 33.60 19.16 12.38
CA VAL A 237 34.32 19.14 13.66
C VAL A 237 33.64 18.20 14.65
N LYS A 238 34.29 17.96 15.80
CA LYS A 238 33.78 17.08 16.86
C LYS A 238 33.64 17.89 18.14
N ASN A 239 32.44 17.86 18.73
CA ASN A 239 32.13 18.60 19.94
C ASN A 239 32.68 17.90 21.21
N ALA A 240 32.41 18.50 22.38
CA ALA A 240 32.91 18.00 23.67
C ALA A 240 32.40 16.61 24.06
N ASP A 241 31.15 16.29 23.68
CA ASP A 241 30.49 15.00 23.93
C ASP A 241 30.86 13.93 22.90
N GLY A 242 31.56 14.35 21.86
CA GLY A 242 32.09 13.48 20.83
C GLY A 242 31.14 13.21 19.67
N ALA A 243 30.09 14.01 19.52
CA ALA A 243 29.28 14.07 18.33
C ALA A 243 29.91 15.01 17.28
N LEU A 244 29.53 14.86 16.02
CA LEU A 244 30.00 15.65 14.88
C LEU A 244 29.07 16.83 14.63
N GLU A 245 29.64 17.97 14.26
CA GLU A 245 28.94 19.22 13.95
C GLU A 245 29.68 20.02 12.86
N LEU A 246 29.05 21.05 12.32
CA LEU A 246 29.56 21.89 11.25
C LEU A 246 30.20 23.18 11.78
N ASP A 247 31.49 23.38 11.46
CA ASP A 247 32.18 24.66 11.60
C ASP A 247 31.70 25.64 10.52
N ARG A 248 30.63 26.39 10.85
CA ARG A 248 30.01 27.39 9.97
C ARG A 248 30.94 28.56 9.61
N ASP A 249 31.98 28.81 10.41
CA ASP A 249 32.98 29.87 10.15
C ASP A 249 34.06 29.42 9.14
N CYS A 250 34.09 28.13 8.79
CA CYS A 250 35.01 27.57 7.82
C CYS A 250 34.70 28.08 6.39
N PRO A 251 35.66 28.67 5.64
CA PRO A 251 35.44 29.14 4.26
C PRO A 251 34.96 28.05 3.29
N GLU A 252 35.26 26.78 3.59
CA GLU A 252 34.82 25.62 2.85
C GLU A 252 33.35 25.26 3.09
N PHE A 253 32.75 25.65 4.22
CA PHE A 253 31.33 25.43 4.53
C PHE A 253 30.44 26.08 3.47
N ALA A 254 30.58 27.40 3.28
CA ALA A 254 29.77 28.15 2.31
C ALA A 254 29.87 27.59 0.87
N LYS A 255 31.06 27.15 0.45
CA LYS A 255 31.28 26.56 -0.88
C LYS A 255 30.61 25.20 -1.05
N ILE A 256 30.56 24.39 0.01
CA ILE A 256 29.92 23.08 -0.03
C ILE A 256 28.41 23.24 -0.01
N VAL A 257 27.88 24.13 0.83
CA VAL A 257 26.45 24.47 0.87
C VAL A 257 25.99 24.99 -0.50
N GLU A 258 26.68 25.98 -1.07
CA GLU A 258 26.37 26.49 -2.41
C GLU A 258 26.36 25.38 -3.49
N LYS A 259 27.28 24.41 -3.36
CA LYS A 259 27.31 23.26 -4.27
C LYS A 259 26.19 22.26 -3.96
N LEU A 260 25.84 22.02 -2.70
CA LEU A 260 24.73 21.16 -2.29
C LEU A 260 23.40 21.69 -2.85
N GLU A 261 23.19 23.01 -2.80
CA GLU A 261 22.03 23.67 -3.42
C GLU A 261 21.88 23.33 -4.91
N SER A 262 22.99 23.25 -5.66
CA SER A 262 22.92 22.85 -7.08
C SER A 262 22.59 21.37 -7.33
N HIS A 263 22.64 20.54 -6.28
CA HIS A 263 22.28 19.12 -6.31
C HIS A 263 20.96 18.84 -5.60
N ARG A 264 20.24 19.87 -5.13
CA ARG A 264 18.92 19.72 -4.54
C ARG A 264 17.98 19.02 -5.54
N ALA A 265 17.19 18.06 -5.08
CA ALA A 265 16.13 17.49 -5.89
C ALA A 265 15.09 18.59 -6.16
N PRO A 266 14.53 18.67 -7.39
CA PRO A 266 13.45 19.61 -7.65
C PRO A 266 12.25 19.24 -6.78
N MET A 267 11.94 20.12 -5.83
CA MET A 267 10.78 20.00 -4.94
C MET A 267 9.52 20.33 -5.74
N ARG A 268 8.62 19.35 -5.84
CA ARG A 268 7.26 19.56 -6.37
C ARG A 268 6.28 19.40 -5.22
N PHE A 269 5.32 20.30 -5.12
CA PHE A 269 4.23 20.20 -4.16
C PHE A 269 3.04 19.59 -4.87
N LEU A 270 2.43 18.56 -4.32
CA LEU A 270 1.14 18.03 -4.75
C LEU A 270 0.08 18.57 -3.79
N VAL A 271 -0.86 19.37 -4.29
CA VAL A 271 -1.96 19.88 -3.48
C VAL A 271 -3.22 19.06 -3.74
N LYS A 272 -3.66 18.31 -2.73
CA LYS A 272 -4.89 17.50 -2.70
C LYS A 272 -5.94 18.13 -1.80
N ARG A 273 -7.19 17.78 -2.07
CA ARG A 273 -8.37 18.27 -1.37
C ARG A 273 -9.23 17.08 -0.96
N PHE A 274 -9.73 17.11 0.27
CA PHE A 274 -10.62 16.11 0.83
C PHE A 274 -11.79 16.81 1.54
N PRO A 275 -13.05 16.45 1.27
CA PRO A 275 -14.20 16.96 2.00
C PRO A 275 -14.45 16.16 3.30
N ARG A 276 -14.59 16.84 4.46
CA ARG A 276 -15.03 16.25 5.75
C ARG A 276 -16.28 16.91 6.33
N ASP A 277 -16.95 16.21 7.25
CA ASP A 277 -18.22 16.61 7.87
C ASP A 277 -18.16 17.93 8.67
N GLU A 278 -16.97 18.38 9.11
CA GLU A 278 -16.74 19.69 9.75
C GLU A 278 -15.84 20.63 8.92
N GLY A 279 -15.70 20.38 7.62
CA GLY A 279 -15.05 21.27 6.65
C GLY A 279 -14.01 20.57 5.78
N LEU A 280 -13.25 21.36 5.02
CA LEU A 280 -12.36 20.88 3.95
C LEU A 280 -10.95 20.59 4.50
N GLU A 281 -10.42 19.40 4.22
CA GLU A 281 -9.04 19.00 4.51
C GLU A 281 -8.20 19.20 3.23
N ILE A 282 -7.12 19.97 3.35
CA ILE A 282 -6.19 20.22 2.24
C ILE A 282 -4.93 19.46 2.58
N VAL A 283 -4.59 18.48 1.76
CA VAL A 283 -3.38 17.68 1.95
C VAL A 283 -2.35 18.17 0.95
N VAL A 284 -1.31 18.83 1.44
CA VAL A 284 -0.16 19.19 0.62
C VAL A 284 0.87 18.08 0.76
N VAL A 285 0.93 17.21 -0.25
CA VAL A 285 1.94 16.15 -0.35
C VAL A 285 3.19 16.75 -0.97
N MET A 286 4.29 16.83 -0.22
CA MET A 286 5.56 17.23 -0.79
C MET A 286 6.15 16.06 -1.58
N SER A 287 6.29 16.22 -2.90
CA SER A 287 7.11 15.34 -3.72
C SER A 287 8.58 15.71 -3.51
N GLU A 288 9.10 15.31 -2.36
CA GLU A 288 10.45 14.77 -2.25
C GLU A 288 10.32 13.25 -2.11
N PRO A 289 11.34 12.46 -2.47
CA PRO A 289 11.39 11.08 -2.02
C PRO A 289 11.55 11.13 -0.49
N GLY A 290 10.48 11.09 0.29
CA GLY A 290 10.50 11.13 1.77
C GLY A 290 10.05 12.44 2.43
N GLY A 291 9.24 13.27 1.75
CA GLY A 291 8.59 14.42 2.39
C GLY A 291 7.46 14.00 3.35
N GLU A 292 7.35 14.67 4.50
CA GLU A 292 6.20 14.53 5.39
C GLU A 292 4.90 14.96 4.70
N THR A 293 3.83 14.22 4.97
CA THR A 293 2.47 14.64 4.62
C THR A 293 1.98 15.58 5.72
N LEU A 294 1.88 16.88 5.42
CA LEU A 294 1.25 17.84 6.33
C LEU A 294 -0.28 17.69 6.22
N ASN A 295 -0.88 16.99 7.19
CA ASN A 295 -2.32 16.94 7.39
C ASN A 295 -2.77 18.12 8.27
N LEU A 296 -3.67 18.98 7.79
CA LEU A 296 -4.19 20.13 8.55
C LEU A 296 -5.72 20.13 8.57
N GLN A 297 -6.28 20.52 9.73
CA GLN A 297 -7.72 20.54 10.01
C GLN A 297 -8.46 21.79 9.48
N SER A 298 -9.77 21.65 9.31
CA SER A 298 -10.69 22.45 8.49
C SER A 298 -11.23 23.79 9.06
N GLY A 299 -11.77 24.64 8.16
CA GLY A 299 -12.56 25.87 8.43
C GLY A 299 -13.55 26.24 7.28
N PRO A 300 -14.45 27.25 7.42
CA PRO A 300 -15.60 27.49 6.51
C PRO A 300 -15.37 28.39 5.25
N ARG A 301 -15.87 27.93 4.08
CA ARG A 301 -16.04 28.52 2.71
C ARG A 301 -15.30 29.77 2.22
N ASP A 302 -15.42 30.94 2.85
CA ASP A 302 -14.65 32.14 2.42
C ASP A 302 -13.28 32.20 3.14
N GLU A 303 -13.16 31.52 4.29
CA GLU A 303 -11.91 31.32 5.04
C GLU A 303 -11.07 30.17 4.42
N GLU A 304 -11.64 29.39 3.47
CA GLU A 304 -11.01 28.20 2.86
C GLU A 304 -9.87 28.53 1.87
N LEU A 305 -10.01 29.58 1.05
CA LEU A 305 -8.91 30.03 0.16
C LEU A 305 -7.80 30.71 0.96
N GLU A 306 -8.16 31.47 1.99
CA GLU A 306 -7.18 32.06 2.90
C GLU A 306 -6.41 30.98 3.68
N LEU A 307 -7.09 29.91 4.11
CA LEU A 307 -6.46 28.75 4.73
C LEU A 307 -5.54 28.03 3.74
N LEU A 308 -6.01 27.69 2.53
CA LEU A 308 -5.18 27.10 1.47
C LEU A 308 -3.92 27.93 1.20
N PHE A 309 -4.08 29.24 1.01
CA PHE A 309 -2.98 30.15 0.75
C PHE A 309 -2.04 30.23 1.95
N SER A 310 -2.56 30.30 3.18
CA SER A 310 -1.73 30.31 4.38
C SER A 310 -0.94 29.01 4.56
N THR A 311 -1.54 27.86 4.25
CA THR A 311 -0.90 26.55 4.32
C THR A 311 0.16 26.40 3.24
N VAL A 312 -0.13 26.81 2.01
CA VAL A 312 0.87 26.85 0.94
C VAL A 312 1.99 27.81 1.33
N ASP A 313 1.69 28.98 1.88
CA ASP A 313 2.71 29.94 2.33
C ASP A 313 3.55 29.40 3.49
N GLU A 314 2.97 28.65 4.43
CA GLU A 314 3.66 27.98 5.53
C GLU A 314 4.58 26.87 5.00
N ALA A 315 4.05 25.99 4.14
CA ALA A 315 4.83 24.95 3.47
C ALA A 315 5.96 25.54 2.60
N LEU A 316 5.73 26.68 1.94
CA LEU A 316 6.76 27.40 1.18
C LEU A 316 7.76 28.15 2.08
N GLN A 317 7.38 28.54 3.30
CA GLN A 317 8.29 29.14 4.29
C GLN A 317 9.21 28.10 4.93
N GLU A 318 8.70 26.89 5.17
CA GLU A 318 9.48 25.77 5.69
C GLU A 318 10.46 25.20 4.63
N ASN A 319 10.20 25.46 3.34
CA ASN A 319 10.96 24.88 2.23
C ASN A 319 11.65 25.96 1.36
N GLU A 320 12.98 26.01 1.40
CA GLU A 320 13.71 27.19 0.91
C GLU A 320 13.55 27.55 -0.60
N ARG A 321 13.21 26.62 -1.52
CA ARG A 321 13.05 26.88 -2.98
C ARG A 321 12.20 25.85 -3.78
N PRO A 322 10.87 26.01 -3.90
CA PRO A 322 10.05 25.26 -4.87
C PRO A 322 10.37 25.63 -6.34
N GLU A 323 10.39 24.65 -7.26
CA GLU A 323 10.50 24.91 -8.72
C GLU A 323 9.13 25.06 -9.39
N ALA A 324 8.14 24.30 -8.94
CA ALA A 324 6.77 24.34 -9.40
C ALA A 324 5.82 23.74 -8.35
N LEU A 325 4.56 24.16 -8.38
CA LEU A 325 3.46 23.45 -7.72
C LEU A 325 2.82 22.52 -8.75
N VAL A 326 2.48 21.32 -8.33
CA VAL A 326 1.63 20.38 -9.07
C VAL A 326 0.31 20.33 -8.33
N VAL A 327 -0.78 20.57 -9.04
CA VAL A 327 -2.11 20.59 -8.45
C VAL A 327 -2.96 19.54 -9.12
N ASP A 328 -3.76 18.84 -8.33
CA ASP A 328 -4.77 17.95 -8.88
C ASP A 328 -5.95 18.79 -9.36
N ASP A 329 -6.40 19.82 -8.62
CA ASP A 329 -7.49 20.70 -9.11
C ASP A 329 -6.98 21.80 -10.07
N ARG A 330 -7.33 21.68 -11.36
CA ARG A 330 -6.99 22.67 -12.38
C ARG A 330 -7.52 24.08 -12.10
N ARG A 331 -8.58 24.22 -11.29
CA ARG A 331 -9.13 25.52 -10.86
C ARG A 331 -8.15 26.27 -9.95
N LEU A 332 -7.28 25.55 -9.24
CA LEU A 332 -6.25 26.13 -8.39
C LEU A 332 -5.01 26.58 -9.17
N VAL A 333 -4.83 26.14 -10.42
CA VAL A 333 -3.64 26.47 -11.22
C VAL A 333 -3.42 27.97 -11.32
N ASP A 334 -4.44 28.72 -11.74
CA ASP A 334 -4.30 30.17 -11.91
C ASP A 334 -4.29 30.91 -10.57
N LEU A 335 -5.06 30.42 -9.58
CA LEU A 335 -5.14 31.01 -8.24
C LEU A 335 -3.81 30.87 -7.48
N LEU A 336 -3.22 29.68 -7.44
CA LEU A 336 -1.94 29.43 -6.78
C LEU A 336 -0.77 30.02 -7.56
N ARG A 337 -0.85 30.07 -8.90
CA ARG A 337 0.15 30.77 -9.72
C ARG A 337 0.12 32.28 -9.44
N GLU A 338 -1.06 32.87 -9.31
CA GLU A 338 -1.22 34.28 -8.96
C GLU A 338 -0.77 34.57 -7.51
N HIS A 339 -1.10 33.68 -6.57
CA HIS A 339 -0.76 33.81 -5.15
C HIS A 339 0.74 33.62 -4.88
N THR A 340 1.34 32.54 -5.39
CA THR A 340 2.73 32.14 -5.07
C THR A 340 3.77 32.66 -6.07
N GLY A 341 3.36 33.00 -7.29
CA GLY A 341 4.28 33.38 -8.37
C GLY A 341 5.09 32.22 -8.97
N LEU A 342 4.84 30.99 -8.54
CA LEU A 342 5.51 29.78 -9.04
C LEU A 342 4.82 29.23 -10.30
N PRO A 343 5.56 28.51 -11.17
CA PRO A 343 4.92 27.64 -12.15
C PRO A 343 3.96 26.68 -11.43
N VAL A 344 2.74 26.56 -11.93
CA VAL A 344 1.76 25.60 -11.43
C VAL A 344 1.35 24.69 -12.59
N GLU A 345 1.62 23.41 -12.44
CA GLU A 345 1.29 22.34 -13.38
C GLU A 345 0.04 21.62 -12.88
N SER A 346 -0.90 21.32 -13.79
CA SER A 346 -2.07 20.50 -13.50
C SER A 346 -1.76 19.06 -13.89
N ARG A 347 -2.01 18.09 -13.02
CA ARG A 347 -1.81 16.68 -13.34
C ARG A 347 -2.92 16.20 -14.28
N ARG A 348 -2.76 16.37 -15.60
CA ARG A 348 -3.79 15.99 -16.59
C ARG A 348 -4.32 14.56 -16.37
N ALA A 349 -5.53 14.45 -15.87
CA ALA A 349 -6.30 13.22 -15.98
C ALA A 349 -6.55 12.92 -17.46
N LEU A 350 -6.55 11.63 -17.83
CA LEU A 350 -7.04 11.23 -19.15
C LEU A 350 -8.46 11.81 -19.36
N PRO A 351 -8.83 12.29 -20.57
CA PRO A 351 -10.21 12.70 -20.90
C PRO A 351 -11.27 11.62 -20.60
N LEU A 352 -10.81 10.38 -20.45
CA LEU A 352 -11.54 9.21 -20.03
C LEU A 352 -12.02 9.29 -18.56
N VAL A 353 -11.20 9.85 -17.66
CA VAL A 353 -11.54 10.13 -16.26
C VAL A 353 -12.58 11.25 -16.18
N GLU A 354 -12.44 12.30 -16.99
CA GLU A 354 -13.41 13.42 -17.05
C GLU A 354 -14.81 12.94 -17.47
N ARG A 355 -14.92 11.97 -18.41
CA ARG A 355 -16.21 11.37 -18.80
C ARG A 355 -16.68 10.25 -17.87
N GLY A 356 -15.76 9.53 -17.22
CA GLY A 356 -16.07 8.66 -16.10
C GLY A 356 -16.82 9.42 -15.02
N MET A 357 -16.31 10.58 -14.66
CA MET A 357 -16.95 11.50 -13.72
C MET A 357 -18.26 12.08 -14.25
N GLU A 358 -18.34 12.50 -15.53
CA GLU A 358 -19.62 12.92 -16.12
C GLU A 358 -20.64 11.76 -16.11
N THR A 359 -20.19 10.52 -16.28
CA THR A 359 -21.03 9.31 -16.19
C THR A 359 -21.44 9.06 -14.75
N VAL A 360 -20.52 9.14 -13.78
CA VAL A 360 -20.79 9.03 -12.34
C VAL A 360 -21.76 10.13 -11.91
N GLU A 361 -21.50 11.40 -12.16
CA GLU A 361 -22.39 12.53 -11.85
C GLU A 361 -23.81 12.35 -12.45
N ASN A 362 -23.92 11.91 -13.71
CA ASN A 362 -25.21 11.61 -14.33
C ASN A 362 -25.89 10.35 -13.77
N LEU A 363 -25.11 9.38 -13.29
CA LEU A 363 -25.57 8.16 -12.64
C LEU A 363 -26.05 8.45 -11.21
N LEU A 364 -25.34 9.28 -10.44
CA LEU A 364 -25.72 9.73 -9.09
C LEU A 364 -27.12 10.39 -9.09
N GLU A 365 -27.52 11.03 -10.19
CA GLU A 365 -28.87 11.56 -10.38
C GLU A 365 -29.91 10.44 -10.63
N GLY A 366 -30.43 9.85 -9.55
CA GLY A 366 -31.60 8.96 -9.59
C GLY A 366 -31.30 7.46 -9.52
N ILE A 367 -30.09 7.08 -9.11
CA ILE A 367 -29.72 5.69 -8.80
C ILE A 367 -30.46 5.16 -7.56
N ASP A 368 -30.81 3.88 -7.62
CA ASP A 368 -31.17 3.08 -6.46
C ASP A 368 -29.87 2.58 -5.81
N TRP A 369 -29.59 3.08 -4.61
CA TRP A 369 -28.35 2.81 -3.90
C TRP A 369 -28.31 1.44 -3.22
N SER A 370 -29.38 0.64 -3.39
CA SER A 370 -29.59 -0.52 -2.55
C SER A 370 -28.72 -1.74 -2.85
N PHE A 371 -28.26 -2.37 -1.77
CA PHE A 371 -27.53 -3.64 -1.76
C PHE A 371 -28.43 -4.87 -1.49
N GLU A 372 -29.76 -4.70 -1.38
CA GLU A 372 -30.70 -5.77 -1.00
C GLU A 372 -30.62 -7.02 -1.88
N GLU A 373 -30.20 -6.88 -3.15
CA GLU A 373 -30.09 -7.98 -4.11
C GLU A 373 -28.70 -8.63 -4.14
N ILE A 374 -27.73 -8.13 -3.37
CA ILE A 374 -26.35 -8.62 -3.34
C ILE A 374 -26.15 -9.62 -2.19
N GLU A 375 -25.50 -10.76 -2.48
CA GLU A 375 -25.11 -11.72 -1.44
C GLU A 375 -24.19 -11.04 -0.40
N ARG A 376 -24.60 -11.05 0.87
CA ARG A 376 -23.89 -10.35 1.97
C ARG A 376 -22.41 -10.71 2.06
N GLU A 377 -22.07 -11.99 1.97
CA GLU A 377 -20.68 -12.47 2.00
C GLU A 377 -19.82 -11.88 0.86
N VAL A 378 -20.41 -11.73 -0.33
CA VAL A 378 -19.71 -11.15 -1.50
C VAL A 378 -19.47 -9.67 -1.30
N LEU A 379 -20.49 -8.95 -0.83
CA LEU A 379 -20.40 -7.52 -0.57
C LEU A 379 -19.37 -7.22 0.51
N ASN A 380 -19.40 -7.99 1.61
CA ASN A 380 -18.44 -7.86 2.69
C ASN A 380 -16.99 -8.05 2.21
N TYR A 381 -16.76 -9.12 1.43
CA TYR A 381 -15.42 -9.39 0.90
C TYR A 381 -14.95 -8.34 -0.12
N PHE A 382 -15.86 -7.79 -0.93
CA PHE A 382 -15.58 -6.66 -1.79
C PHE A 382 -15.14 -5.43 -0.99
N LEU A 383 -15.87 -5.06 0.07
CA LEU A 383 -15.56 -3.91 0.92
C LEU A 383 -14.18 -4.04 1.57
N LEU A 384 -13.86 -5.22 2.12
CA LEU A 384 -12.54 -5.49 2.70
C LEU A 384 -11.41 -5.38 1.66
N THR A 385 -11.61 -5.95 0.47
CA THR A 385 -10.59 -5.92 -0.59
C THR A 385 -10.43 -4.50 -1.14
N ALA A 386 -11.52 -3.76 -1.26
CA ALA A 386 -11.50 -2.35 -1.64
C ALA A 386 -10.77 -1.49 -0.59
N ALA A 387 -10.88 -1.82 0.70
CA ALA A 387 -10.11 -1.18 1.76
C ALA A 387 -8.61 -1.36 1.59
N SER A 388 -8.18 -2.61 1.42
CA SER A 388 -6.78 -2.88 1.08
C SER A 388 -6.36 -2.13 -0.17
N PHE A 389 -7.22 -2.05 -1.19
CA PHE A 389 -6.88 -1.46 -2.49
C PHE A 389 -6.70 0.06 -2.38
N ALA A 390 -7.56 0.68 -1.58
CA ALA A 390 -7.44 2.10 -1.27
C ALA A 390 -6.16 2.41 -0.48
N LEU A 391 -5.81 1.56 0.49
CA LEU A 391 -4.65 1.76 1.37
C LEU A 391 -3.30 1.51 0.67
N THR A 392 -3.22 0.56 -0.26
CA THR A 392 -1.97 0.25 -0.95
C THR A 392 -1.60 1.23 -2.06
N ALA A 393 -2.55 2.10 -2.44
CA ALA A 393 -2.37 3.13 -3.45
C ALA A 393 -1.64 2.63 -4.71
N PRO A 394 -2.13 1.56 -5.38
CA PRO A 394 -1.48 0.96 -6.54
C PRO A 394 -1.24 1.95 -7.69
N TRP A 395 -2.01 3.04 -7.73
CA TRP A 395 -1.82 4.18 -8.63
C TRP A 395 -0.53 5.01 -8.39
N LEU A 396 0.23 4.73 -7.33
CA LEU A 396 1.58 5.28 -7.14
C LEU A 396 2.64 4.52 -7.94
N GLU A 397 2.38 3.25 -8.26
CA GLU A 397 3.31 2.37 -8.97
C GLU A 397 2.93 2.17 -10.43
N ILE A 398 1.64 2.32 -10.76
CA ILE A 398 1.09 2.07 -12.10
C ILE A 398 0.76 3.39 -12.77
N GLU A 399 1.25 3.57 -13.99
CA GLU A 399 0.95 4.77 -14.78
C GLU A 399 -0.54 4.77 -15.20
N GLU A 400 -1.18 5.95 -15.19
CA GLU A 400 -2.63 6.12 -15.45
C GLU A 400 -3.09 5.62 -16.84
N ASP A 401 -2.16 5.46 -17.78
CA ASP A 401 -2.36 4.98 -19.15
C ASP A 401 -1.96 3.50 -19.37
N GLN A 402 -1.46 2.84 -18.33
CA GLN A 402 -1.03 1.45 -18.41
C GLN A 402 -2.25 0.50 -18.40
N LEU A 403 -2.32 -0.36 -19.43
CA LEU A 403 -3.35 -1.39 -19.54
C LEU A 403 -2.83 -2.76 -19.10
N MET A 404 -3.65 -3.46 -18.34
CA MET A 404 -3.47 -4.86 -17.99
C MET A 404 -4.45 -5.71 -18.79
N LEU A 405 -3.94 -6.77 -19.40
CA LEU A 405 -4.74 -7.81 -20.01
C LEU A 405 -4.79 -9.02 -19.06
N ILE A 406 -6.00 -9.36 -18.63
CA ILE A 406 -6.27 -10.43 -17.68
C ILE A 406 -7.05 -11.54 -18.37
N GLU A 407 -6.43 -12.71 -18.48
CA GLU A 407 -7.05 -13.94 -18.97
C GLU A 407 -7.32 -14.89 -17.80
N GLY A 408 -8.35 -15.74 -17.90
CA GLY A 408 -8.60 -16.79 -16.90
C GLY A 408 -9.74 -16.49 -15.91
N LEU A 409 -10.15 -15.22 -15.76
CA LEU A 409 -11.27 -14.84 -14.90
C LEU A 409 -12.63 -14.93 -15.57
N THR A 410 -12.71 -14.50 -16.82
CA THR A 410 -13.91 -14.64 -17.65
C THR A 410 -13.54 -15.26 -19.00
N ARG A 411 -14.57 -15.59 -19.78
CA ARG A 411 -14.37 -16.23 -21.09
C ARG A 411 -13.61 -15.38 -22.09
N ASN A 412 -13.80 -14.06 -22.05
CA ASN A 412 -13.04 -13.14 -22.89
C ASN A 412 -11.96 -12.50 -22.01
N PRO A 413 -10.80 -12.17 -22.57
CA PRO A 413 -9.82 -11.39 -21.83
C PRO A 413 -10.43 -10.08 -21.34
N ILE A 414 -10.11 -9.72 -20.11
CA ILE A 414 -10.50 -8.46 -19.51
C ILE A 414 -9.34 -7.50 -19.66
N LEU A 415 -9.64 -6.27 -20.05
CA LEU A 415 -8.67 -5.20 -20.00
C LEU A 415 -9.00 -4.31 -18.81
N LEU A 416 -8.00 -4.12 -17.97
CA LEU A 416 -8.10 -3.38 -16.73
C LEU A 416 -7.14 -2.19 -16.81
N SER A 417 -7.65 -1.02 -16.47
CA SER A 417 -6.84 0.18 -16.29
C SER A 417 -7.14 0.72 -14.90
N LEU A 418 -6.10 1.19 -14.22
CA LEU A 418 -6.27 1.96 -13.02
C LEU A 418 -6.68 3.38 -13.40
N TRP A 419 -7.77 3.84 -12.83
CA TRP A 419 -8.25 5.20 -13.02
C TRP A 419 -7.88 6.03 -11.79
N GLY A 420 -7.30 7.19 -12.07
CA GLY A 420 -6.96 8.21 -11.09
C GLY A 420 -6.62 9.49 -11.84
N GLY A 421 -7.06 10.62 -11.31
CA GLY A 421 -6.89 11.93 -11.93
C GLY A 421 -7.36 13.07 -11.03
N GLU A 422 -7.32 14.29 -11.59
CA GLU A 422 -7.47 15.64 -11.01
C GLU A 422 -8.54 15.90 -9.91
N THR A 423 -9.49 15.00 -9.62
CA THR A 423 -10.64 15.31 -8.75
C THR A 423 -11.22 14.09 -7.99
N GLU A 424 -10.48 13.55 -7.02
CA GLU A 424 -11.06 12.85 -5.85
C GLU A 424 -11.70 11.46 -6.10
N GLN A 425 -11.43 10.76 -7.22
CA GLN A 425 -11.95 9.40 -7.44
C GLN A 425 -10.88 8.46 -8.01
N TYR A 426 -10.28 7.67 -7.14
CA TYR A 426 -9.43 6.53 -7.52
C TYR A 426 -10.32 5.33 -7.85
N GLY A 427 -9.88 4.44 -8.74
CA GLY A 427 -10.79 3.40 -9.23
C GLY A 427 -10.20 2.40 -10.20
N LEU A 428 -11.04 1.43 -10.58
CA LEU A 428 -10.71 0.41 -11.57
C LEU A 428 -11.67 0.48 -12.73
N ALA A 429 -11.15 0.67 -13.94
CA ALA A 429 -11.95 0.65 -15.14
C ALA A 429 -11.73 -0.64 -15.93
N VAL A 430 -12.86 -1.25 -16.29
CA VAL A 430 -12.92 -2.55 -16.94
C VAL A 430 -13.43 -2.38 -18.36
N PHE A 431 -12.69 -2.95 -19.32
CA PHE A 431 -13.02 -2.98 -20.74
C PHE A 431 -13.07 -4.43 -21.21
N THR A 432 -14.07 -4.76 -22.02
CA THR A 432 -14.21 -6.12 -22.58
C THR A 432 -14.18 -6.16 -24.10
N ASP A 433 -13.98 -5.00 -24.74
CA ASP A 433 -13.90 -4.89 -26.19
C ASP A 433 -12.60 -4.24 -26.70
N ASP A 434 -12.09 -4.85 -27.77
CA ASP A 434 -10.81 -4.49 -28.40
C ASP A 434 -10.77 -3.04 -28.93
N ARG A 435 -11.93 -2.44 -29.26
CA ARG A 435 -11.98 -1.08 -29.79
C ARG A 435 -11.76 -0.08 -28.68
N SER A 436 -12.50 -0.19 -27.59
CA SER A 436 -12.36 0.69 -26.43
C SER A 436 -10.95 0.61 -25.86
N ALA A 437 -10.38 -0.58 -25.75
CA ALA A 437 -9.01 -0.75 -25.28
C ALA A 437 -7.93 -0.27 -26.26
N SER A 438 -8.16 -0.40 -27.58
CA SER A 438 -7.28 0.22 -28.59
C SER A 438 -7.30 1.74 -28.50
N ASP A 439 -8.44 2.32 -28.15
CA ASP A 439 -8.60 3.76 -27.99
C ASP A 439 -7.87 4.24 -26.71
N VAL A 440 -7.82 3.44 -25.62
CA VAL A 440 -6.98 3.74 -24.44
C VAL A 440 -5.50 3.77 -24.79
N LEU A 441 -4.96 2.71 -25.43
CA LEU A 441 -3.53 2.66 -25.83
C LEU A 441 -3.15 3.74 -26.86
N ALA A 442 -4.12 4.29 -27.57
CA ALA A 442 -3.92 5.34 -28.55
C ALA A 442 -4.20 6.74 -27.99
N GLU A 443 -4.44 6.87 -26.68
CA GLU A 443 -4.83 8.10 -25.99
C GLU A 443 -6.00 8.84 -26.67
N ARG A 444 -6.98 8.08 -27.17
CA ARG A 444 -8.13 8.61 -27.91
C ARG A 444 -9.31 8.86 -26.98
N GLU A 445 -10.03 9.95 -27.25
CA GLU A 445 -11.21 10.39 -26.51
C GLU A 445 -12.45 9.47 -26.62
N GLU A 446 -12.37 8.31 -27.30
CA GLU A 446 -13.53 7.46 -27.64
C GLU A 446 -13.69 6.21 -26.76
N ALA A 447 -12.73 5.89 -25.88
CA ALA A 447 -12.81 4.71 -25.02
C ALA A 447 -13.96 4.82 -24.00
N LYS A 448 -14.63 3.69 -23.72
CA LYS A 448 -15.72 3.59 -22.75
C LYS A 448 -15.54 2.32 -21.90
N PRO A 449 -15.43 2.42 -20.57
CA PRO A 449 -15.44 1.24 -19.72
C PRO A 449 -16.85 0.64 -19.71
N GLU A 450 -16.91 -0.67 -19.53
CA GLU A 450 -18.17 -1.39 -19.30
C GLU A 450 -18.55 -1.39 -17.82
N ALA A 451 -17.53 -1.42 -16.95
CA ALA A 451 -17.70 -1.30 -15.50
C ALA A 451 -16.58 -0.45 -14.89
N LEU A 452 -16.88 0.19 -13.77
CA LEU A 452 -15.98 1.04 -13.01
C LEU A 452 -16.17 0.79 -11.52
N VAL A 453 -15.08 0.70 -10.75
CA VAL A 453 -15.12 1.01 -9.32
C VAL A 453 -14.67 2.42 -9.12
N THR A 454 -15.44 3.16 -8.34
CA THR A 454 -15.00 4.44 -7.78
C THR A 454 -15.10 4.40 -6.28
N PHE A 455 -14.44 5.35 -5.65
CA PHE A 455 -14.47 5.60 -4.22
C PHE A 455 -15.22 6.92 -3.98
N LEU A 456 -16.39 6.86 -3.35
CA LEU A 456 -17.27 8.01 -3.08
C LEU A 456 -16.93 8.64 -1.73
N GLU A 457 -16.93 9.96 -1.64
CA GLU A 457 -16.55 10.71 -0.42
C GLU A 457 -17.69 11.60 0.10
N GLY A 458 -17.58 12.01 1.37
CA GLY A 458 -18.45 13.05 1.95
C GLY A 458 -19.95 12.79 1.81
N ALA A 459 -20.72 13.81 1.44
CA ALA A 459 -22.19 13.76 1.38
C ALA A 459 -22.75 12.73 0.38
N GLU A 460 -21.98 12.40 -0.65
CA GLU A 460 -22.35 11.44 -1.70
C GLU A 460 -22.34 10.00 -1.16
N ALA A 461 -21.47 9.73 -0.17
CA ALA A 461 -21.34 8.42 0.46
C ALA A 461 -22.28 8.20 1.66
N VAL A 462 -22.97 9.24 2.17
CA VAL A 462 -23.76 9.14 3.43
C VAL A 462 -24.83 8.06 3.35
N HIS A 463 -25.59 8.01 2.26
CA HIS A 463 -26.68 7.03 2.11
C HIS A 463 -26.16 5.59 2.02
N LEU A 464 -25.02 5.39 1.37
CA LEU A 464 -24.39 4.08 1.29
C LEU A 464 -23.79 3.65 2.62
N ARG A 465 -23.22 4.59 3.39
CA ARG A 465 -22.70 4.31 4.74
C ARG A 465 -23.83 3.84 5.64
N ASP A 466 -24.95 4.56 5.67
CA ASP A 466 -26.12 4.18 6.45
C ASP A 466 -26.60 2.76 6.07
N GLU A 467 -26.59 2.40 4.78
CA GLU A 467 -27.01 1.07 4.32
C GLU A 467 -26.00 -0.04 4.65
N ILE A 468 -24.69 0.24 4.54
CA ILE A 468 -23.62 -0.70 4.95
C ILE A 468 -23.67 -0.96 6.46
N ASP A 469 -23.88 0.10 7.25
CA ASP A 469 -24.03 0.03 8.71
C ASP A 469 -25.28 -0.77 9.09
N ASP A 470 -26.43 -0.52 8.43
CA ASP A 470 -27.67 -1.26 8.65
C ASP A 470 -27.54 -2.76 8.31
N LEU A 471 -26.63 -3.11 7.38
CA LEU A 471 -26.30 -4.48 7.00
C LEU A 471 -25.22 -5.12 7.89
N ASP A 472 -24.70 -4.40 8.89
CA ASP A 472 -23.70 -4.87 9.86
C ASP A 472 -22.49 -5.48 9.13
N LEU A 473 -21.95 -4.74 8.16
CA LEU A 473 -20.79 -5.13 7.36
C LEU A 473 -19.51 -4.47 7.91
N HIS A 474 -18.37 -5.11 7.70
CA HIS A 474 -17.09 -4.61 8.20
C HIS A 474 -16.62 -3.43 7.33
N THR A 475 -16.75 -2.21 7.87
CA THR A 475 -16.54 -0.95 7.15
C THR A 475 -15.06 -0.62 6.95
N LEU A 476 -14.75 0.02 5.81
CA LEU A 476 -13.55 0.86 5.64
C LEU A 476 -13.42 1.90 6.77
N ASP A 477 -12.22 2.44 6.99
CA ASP A 477 -12.02 3.58 7.89
C ASP A 477 -12.62 4.89 7.28
N VAL A 478 -13.94 4.95 7.40
CA VAL A 478 -14.91 6.04 7.57
C VAL A 478 -15.06 7.26 6.64
N ASP A 479 -14.18 7.57 5.69
CA ASP A 479 -14.41 8.76 4.84
C ASP A 479 -14.69 8.45 3.34
N VAL A 480 -14.57 7.18 2.95
CA VAL A 480 -14.62 6.76 1.54
C VAL A 480 -15.39 5.43 1.37
N VAL A 481 -16.37 5.37 0.46
CA VAL A 481 -17.14 4.15 0.17
C VAL A 481 -16.94 3.70 -1.28
N PRO A 482 -16.42 2.49 -1.53
CA PRO A 482 -16.31 1.95 -2.88
C PRO A 482 -17.69 1.67 -3.45
N TYR A 483 -17.87 2.01 -4.71
CA TYR A 483 -19.09 1.72 -5.44
C TYR A 483 -18.78 1.22 -6.85
N CYS A 484 -19.49 0.16 -7.25
CA CYS A 484 -19.35 -0.44 -8.57
C CYS A 484 -20.45 0.08 -9.50
N PHE A 485 -20.02 0.82 -10.54
CA PHE A 485 -20.87 1.32 -11.61
C PHE A 485 -20.77 0.43 -12.84
N THR A 486 -21.91 0.12 -13.44
CA THR A 486 -22.03 -0.58 -14.72
C THR A 486 -22.88 0.26 -15.69
N GLU A 487 -22.93 -0.11 -16.98
CA GLU A 487 -23.87 0.50 -17.94
C GLU A 487 -25.36 0.35 -17.53
N HIS A 488 -25.65 -0.47 -16.52
CA HIS A 488 -27.01 -0.76 -16.04
C HIS A 488 -27.32 -0.17 -14.65
N GLY A 489 -26.38 0.56 -14.04
CA GLY A 489 -26.51 1.16 -12.70
C GLY A 489 -25.62 0.45 -11.68
N ALA A 490 -26.16 0.22 -10.47
CA ALA A 490 -25.50 -0.52 -9.41
C ALA A 490 -25.04 -1.90 -9.90
N GLY A 491 -23.81 -2.30 -9.57
CA GLY A 491 -23.29 -3.62 -9.89
C GLY A 491 -24.12 -4.74 -9.25
N THR A 492 -24.20 -5.88 -9.91
CA THR A 492 -24.78 -7.12 -9.40
C THR A 492 -23.78 -7.88 -8.53
N THR A 493 -24.20 -8.94 -7.82
CA THR A 493 -23.28 -9.83 -7.09
C THR A 493 -22.11 -10.34 -7.95
N LYS A 494 -22.32 -10.53 -9.26
CA LYS A 494 -21.25 -10.98 -10.16
C LYS A 494 -20.24 -9.88 -10.44
N ASP A 495 -20.71 -8.66 -10.63
CA ASP A 495 -19.86 -7.49 -10.86
C ASP A 495 -18.97 -7.24 -9.65
N PHE A 496 -19.55 -7.29 -8.45
CA PHE A 496 -18.80 -7.19 -7.20
C PHE A 496 -17.75 -8.31 -7.07
N ARG A 497 -18.09 -9.58 -7.34
CA ARG A 497 -17.11 -10.68 -7.33
C ARG A 497 -15.96 -10.46 -8.31
N LEU A 498 -16.29 -10.16 -9.56
CA LEU A 498 -15.28 -9.95 -10.60
C LEU A 498 -14.36 -8.81 -10.21
N MET A 499 -14.93 -7.74 -9.69
CA MET A 499 -14.17 -6.57 -9.31
C MET A 499 -13.30 -6.78 -8.08
N THR A 500 -13.77 -7.58 -7.11
CA THR A 500 -12.93 -8.07 -6.01
C THR A 500 -11.74 -8.86 -6.53
N ASP A 501 -11.96 -9.79 -7.48
CA ASP A 501 -10.88 -10.56 -8.09
C ASP A 501 -9.88 -9.64 -8.82
N LEU A 502 -10.37 -8.64 -9.56
CA LEU A 502 -9.54 -7.67 -10.27
C LEU A 502 -8.73 -6.79 -9.31
N MET A 503 -9.34 -6.29 -8.23
CA MET A 503 -8.62 -5.59 -7.15
C MET A 503 -7.55 -6.49 -6.55
N ALA A 504 -7.88 -7.73 -6.18
CA ALA A 504 -6.93 -8.69 -5.62
C ALA A 504 -5.72 -8.93 -6.55
N ILE A 505 -5.96 -9.04 -7.86
CA ILE A 505 -4.89 -9.17 -8.85
C ILE A 505 -3.93 -7.98 -8.82
N THR A 506 -4.43 -6.75 -8.60
CA THR A 506 -3.58 -5.55 -8.56
C THR A 506 -2.56 -5.51 -7.42
N PHE A 507 -2.69 -6.37 -6.41
CA PHE A 507 -1.70 -6.50 -5.34
C PHE A 507 -0.60 -7.53 -5.65
N GLU A 508 -0.93 -8.54 -6.45
CA GLU A 508 -0.12 -9.77 -6.55
C GLU A 508 0.85 -9.77 -7.74
N PHE A 509 0.70 -8.86 -8.71
CA PHE A 509 1.64 -8.80 -9.85
C PHE A 509 2.84 -7.87 -9.58
N ASP A 510 3.98 -8.21 -10.16
CA ASP A 510 5.24 -7.46 -10.10
C ASP A 510 5.43 -6.59 -11.37
N LEU A 511 5.32 -5.27 -11.26
CA LEU A 511 5.47 -4.35 -12.40
C LEU A 511 6.89 -4.30 -12.96
N GLU A 512 7.90 -4.70 -12.16
CA GLU A 512 9.31 -4.71 -12.57
C GLU A 512 9.73 -6.06 -13.21
N GLY A 513 8.80 -7.03 -13.26
CA GLY A 513 9.01 -8.41 -13.71
C GLY A 513 8.81 -8.68 -15.21
N ASP A 514 8.59 -9.96 -15.54
CA ASP A 514 8.32 -10.42 -16.91
C ASP A 514 7.01 -9.81 -17.48
N SER A 515 6.92 -9.71 -18.80
CA SER A 515 5.75 -9.14 -19.52
C SER A 515 4.43 -9.90 -19.33
N GLU A 516 4.47 -11.03 -18.62
CA GLU A 516 3.35 -11.93 -18.34
C GLU A 516 3.56 -12.63 -16.99
N GLN A 517 2.50 -12.72 -16.18
CA GLN A 517 2.51 -13.36 -14.86
C GLN A 517 1.24 -14.20 -14.64
N ILE A 518 1.33 -15.20 -13.78
CA ILE A 518 0.17 -15.99 -13.34
C ILE A 518 -0.09 -15.66 -11.87
N VAL A 519 -1.26 -15.08 -11.61
CA VAL A 519 -1.76 -14.77 -10.28
C VAL A 519 -2.74 -15.87 -9.86
N THR A 520 -2.55 -16.42 -8.66
CA THR A 520 -3.49 -17.40 -8.09
C THR A 520 -4.41 -16.69 -7.10
N LEU A 521 -5.71 -16.66 -7.40
CA LEU A 521 -6.72 -16.10 -6.52
C LEU A 521 -6.94 -17.00 -5.30
N ARG A 522 -7.55 -16.44 -4.26
CA ARG A 522 -7.85 -17.12 -2.99
C ARG A 522 -8.65 -18.42 -3.15
N ASP A 523 -9.51 -18.51 -4.15
CA ASP A 523 -10.31 -19.71 -4.44
C ASP A 523 -9.58 -20.74 -5.33
N GLY A 524 -8.30 -20.52 -5.62
CA GLY A 524 -7.44 -21.37 -6.43
C GLY A 524 -7.62 -21.20 -7.94
N ARG A 525 -8.41 -20.23 -8.41
CA ARG A 525 -8.41 -19.84 -9.83
C ARG A 525 -7.10 -19.16 -10.18
N GLU A 526 -6.58 -19.47 -11.36
CA GLU A 526 -5.41 -18.79 -11.92
C GLU A 526 -5.87 -17.74 -12.94
N ALA A 527 -5.33 -16.54 -12.82
CA ALA A 527 -5.44 -15.47 -13.78
C ALA A 527 -4.07 -15.20 -14.40
N ARG A 528 -4.01 -15.10 -15.71
CA ARG A 528 -2.81 -14.67 -16.42
C ARG A 528 -2.91 -13.19 -16.69
N VAL A 529 -1.89 -12.44 -16.29
CA VAL A 529 -1.82 -10.99 -16.40
C VAL A 529 -0.69 -10.62 -17.34
N SER A 530 -0.93 -9.73 -18.29
CA SER A 530 0.09 -9.21 -19.21
C SER A 530 -0.15 -7.73 -19.55
N TRP A 531 0.83 -7.08 -20.16
CA TRP A 531 0.87 -5.63 -20.32
C TRP A 531 1.00 -5.22 -21.79
N PRO A 532 -0.10 -5.07 -22.54
CA PRO A 532 -0.04 -4.59 -23.92
C PRO A 532 0.46 -3.13 -23.96
N THR A 533 1.48 -2.86 -24.77
CA THR A 533 2.06 -1.52 -24.93
C THR A 533 1.66 -0.83 -26.23
N SER A 534 0.97 -1.54 -27.12
CA SER A 534 0.51 -1.01 -28.40
C SER A 534 -0.79 -1.67 -28.86
N PRO A 535 -1.60 -0.99 -29.71
CA PRO A 535 -2.81 -1.60 -30.28
C PRO A 535 -2.55 -2.89 -31.09
N ALA A 536 -1.31 -3.09 -31.58
CA ALA A 536 -0.93 -4.32 -32.27
C ALA A 536 -0.77 -5.48 -31.29
N ASP A 537 -0.14 -5.26 -30.13
CA ASP A 537 0.00 -6.25 -29.07
C ASP A 537 -1.37 -6.71 -28.58
N LEU A 538 -2.29 -5.76 -28.44
CA LEU A 538 -3.67 -6.02 -28.03
C LEU A 538 -4.42 -6.92 -29.03
N ALA A 539 -4.35 -6.61 -30.33
CA ALA A 539 -5.06 -7.36 -31.36
C ALA A 539 -4.62 -8.84 -31.48
N ASP A 540 -3.34 -9.12 -31.17
CA ASP A 540 -2.82 -10.49 -31.12
C ASP A 540 -3.25 -11.24 -29.85
N ALA A 541 -3.57 -10.52 -28.78
CA ALA A 541 -3.86 -11.07 -27.46
C ALA A 541 -5.35 -11.25 -27.12
N THR A 542 -6.29 -10.69 -27.91
CA THR A 542 -7.75 -10.74 -27.63
C THR A 542 -8.60 -11.54 -28.64
N PRO A 543 -8.32 -12.82 -28.95
CA PRO A 543 -9.20 -13.59 -29.82
C PRO A 543 -10.53 -13.92 -29.14
N ARG A 544 -11.63 -13.29 -29.59
CA ARG A 544 -12.99 -13.59 -29.10
C ARG A 544 -13.36 -15.07 -29.29
N LEU A 545 -13.55 -15.79 -28.19
CA LEU A 545 -13.93 -17.19 -28.19
C LEU A 545 -15.41 -17.37 -28.58
N LYS A 546 -15.83 -18.56 -29.03
CA LYS A 546 -17.26 -18.89 -29.25
C LYS A 546 -17.93 -19.39 -27.97
N LYS A 547 -19.25 -19.17 -27.81
CA LYS A 547 -19.98 -19.52 -26.58
C LYS A 547 -19.96 -21.04 -26.41
N PRO A 548 -19.31 -21.57 -25.35
CA PRO A 548 -19.31 -23.01 -25.10
C PRO A 548 -20.74 -23.44 -24.77
N GLY A 549 -21.12 -24.61 -25.27
CA GLY A 549 -22.35 -25.26 -24.85
C GLY A 549 -22.27 -25.61 -23.37
N ARG A 550 -23.41 -25.67 -22.68
CA ARG A 550 -23.49 -25.99 -21.23
C ARG A 550 -22.70 -27.25 -20.83
N ASN A 551 -22.57 -28.24 -21.73
CA ASN A 551 -21.87 -29.49 -21.44
C ASN A 551 -20.46 -29.57 -22.01
N ASP A 552 -19.99 -28.53 -22.70
CA ASP A 552 -18.63 -28.48 -23.23
C ASP A 552 -17.62 -28.31 -22.08
N PRO A 553 -16.34 -28.68 -22.27
CA PRO A 553 -15.29 -28.34 -21.32
C PRO A 553 -15.25 -26.83 -21.04
N CYS A 554 -15.03 -26.47 -19.78
CA CYS A 554 -14.93 -25.06 -19.40
C CYS A 554 -13.69 -24.41 -20.04
N TRP A 555 -13.82 -23.14 -20.44
CA TRP A 555 -12.74 -22.38 -21.08
C TRP A 555 -11.54 -22.16 -20.14
N CYS A 556 -11.76 -22.15 -18.82
CA CYS A 556 -10.70 -22.00 -17.81
C CYS A 556 -9.77 -23.22 -17.65
N GLY A 557 -9.95 -24.31 -18.41
CA GLY A 557 -9.07 -25.48 -18.35
C GLY A 557 -9.25 -26.39 -17.13
N SER A 558 -10.20 -26.12 -16.23
CA SER A 558 -10.45 -26.89 -14.98
C SER A 558 -10.84 -28.37 -15.15
N GLY A 559 -11.01 -28.85 -16.38
CA GLY A 559 -11.51 -30.20 -16.67
C GLY A 559 -13.00 -30.42 -16.34
N LYS A 560 -13.68 -29.44 -15.75
CA LYS A 560 -15.13 -29.49 -15.47
C LYS A 560 -15.94 -29.11 -16.71
N LYS A 561 -17.21 -29.53 -16.74
CA LYS A 561 -18.19 -29.02 -17.72
C LYS A 561 -18.46 -27.55 -17.45
N TYR A 562 -18.66 -26.76 -18.50
CA TYR A 562 -18.93 -25.32 -18.41
C TYR A 562 -20.07 -24.99 -17.42
N LYS A 563 -21.18 -25.74 -17.46
CA LYS A 563 -22.31 -25.60 -16.51
C LYS A 563 -22.04 -25.90 -15.05
N GLN A 564 -20.87 -26.46 -14.72
CA GLN A 564 -20.45 -26.82 -13.36
C GLN A 564 -19.20 -26.03 -12.96
N CYS A 565 -18.88 -24.98 -13.71
CA CYS A 565 -17.70 -24.17 -13.53
C CYS A 565 -18.07 -22.69 -13.73
N HIS A 566 -17.86 -22.12 -14.92
CA HIS A 566 -18.04 -20.67 -15.16
C HIS A 566 -19.37 -20.30 -15.83
N LEU A 567 -20.31 -21.23 -16.05
CA LEU A 567 -21.61 -20.89 -16.66
C LEU A 567 -22.38 -19.85 -15.85
N ASP A 568 -22.34 -19.97 -14.53
CA ASP A 568 -23.09 -19.07 -13.64
C ASP A 568 -22.37 -17.71 -13.49
N LEU A 569 -21.06 -17.68 -13.75
CA LEU A 569 -20.22 -16.47 -13.76
C LEU A 569 -20.31 -15.70 -15.10
N ASP A 570 -20.53 -16.39 -16.23
CA ASP A 570 -20.48 -15.82 -17.59
C ASP A 570 -21.84 -15.39 -18.20
N TRP A 571 -22.99 -15.61 -17.54
CA TRP A 571 -24.30 -15.39 -18.16
C TRP A 571 -24.99 -14.07 -17.75
N ASP A 572 -25.09 -13.22 -18.78
CA ASP A 572 -25.83 -11.96 -18.97
C ASP A 572 -25.69 -10.90 -17.88
#